data_AF-A0A2U3YJV2-F1
#
_entry.id   AF-A0A2U3YJV2-F1
#
_cell.length_a   1.000
_cell.length_b   1.000
_cell.length_c   1.000
_cell.angle_alpha   90.00
_cell.angle_beta   90.00
_cell.angle_gamma   90.00
#
_symmetry.space_group_name_H-M   'P 1'
#
loop_
_entity.id
_entity.type
_entity.pdbx_description
1 polymer ?
#
loop_
_entity_poly.entity_id
_entity_poly.type
_entity_poly.pdbx_seq_one_letter_code
_entity_poly.pdbx_strand_id
1 'polypeptide(L)'
;MLPSPAIFPILPTPIKQGWHGLGLPSCPPCPPSLQASSWPPVPPPRSVRPTGLFFLLQDHLQQCLFQAVQCSNENCQEQVLRKDLKEHLSAHCHFREEKCLYCKKDVVVIYLQNHEENLCPEYPVSCPNRCLQIIPRTEVDEHLAVCPEAERDCPFKHYGCTVKDKRGNLQEHEHSALRDHMLLVLEKNFQLEEQISDLYKSLEQKESKIQQLAETVKKFEKEFKQFAQLFGKNGSFLSNIQVLATHIDKSAWLEAQVRQLLQMANQQQNKFDLRPLVEAIDTVKQKITLLETNDQRLVVLEGETNKHDAHINIHKAQLNKNEERFKLLEGACYNGKLIWKVTDYKMKKREAQDGHTVSIFSQPFYTSRCGYRLCARAYLNGDGSGKGTHLSLYFVVMRGEFDSLLQWPFRQRVTLMLLDQSGKKNHIMETFKADPSSSSFKRPDGEMNIASGCPRFVAHSTLENAKNTYIKDDTVFLKVAVDLTDLEDL
;
A
#
# COMPACT_ATOMS: atom_id res chain seq x y z
N MET A 1 36.04 -25.18 -29.87
CA MET A 1 37.14 -26.08 -29.46
C MET A 1 37.64 -25.63 -28.10
N LEU A 2 37.99 -26.60 -27.24
CA LEU A 2 38.69 -26.46 -25.95
C LEU A 2 40.20 -26.16 -26.19
N PRO A 3 41.07 -25.83 -25.19
CA PRO A 3 41.04 -26.34 -23.81
C PRO A 3 41.43 -25.42 -22.63
N SER A 4 41.21 -25.98 -21.43
CA SER A 4 41.57 -25.57 -20.04
C SER A 4 43.05 -25.95 -19.70
N PRO A 5 43.51 -26.19 -18.42
CA PRO A 5 43.03 -25.83 -17.05
C PRO A 5 44.13 -25.40 -16.03
N ALA A 6 43.74 -25.02 -14.80
CA ALA A 6 44.48 -25.17 -13.51
C ALA A 6 43.44 -25.05 -12.36
N ILE A 7 43.21 -25.95 -11.39
CA ILE A 7 43.97 -26.82 -10.45
C ILE A 7 44.05 -26.23 -9.00
N PHE A 8 43.69 -27.09 -8.02
CA PHE A 8 43.47 -26.89 -6.57
C PHE A 8 44.76 -26.82 -5.71
N PRO A 9 44.69 -26.40 -4.41
CA PRO A 9 44.42 -27.28 -3.23
C PRO A 9 43.35 -26.69 -2.26
N ILE A 10 42.49 -27.39 -1.51
CA ILE A 10 42.58 -28.54 -0.58
C ILE A 10 43.22 -28.23 0.79
N LEU A 11 42.34 -28.01 1.79
CA LEU A 11 42.37 -28.32 3.26
C LEU A 11 43.65 -28.15 4.11
N PRO A 12 43.45 -27.87 5.41
CA PRO A 12 43.77 -28.92 6.38
C PRO A 12 42.68 -29.18 7.44
N THR A 13 42.70 -30.39 7.98
CA THR A 13 42.01 -30.84 9.20
C THR A 13 42.78 -30.45 10.47
N PRO A 14 42.17 -30.59 11.66
CA PRO A 14 42.91 -30.93 12.86
C PRO A 14 42.46 -32.26 13.50
N ILE A 15 43.34 -32.81 14.34
CA ILE A 15 43.36 -34.19 14.85
C ILE A 15 42.91 -34.25 16.33
N LYS A 16 42.38 -35.40 16.76
CA LYS A 16 41.92 -35.70 18.14
C LYS A 16 43.07 -35.83 19.16
N GLN A 17 42.93 -35.15 20.31
CA GLN A 17 43.29 -35.57 21.70
C GLN A 17 42.40 -34.76 22.70
N GLY A 18 42.15 -35.14 23.97
CA GLY A 18 42.46 -36.41 24.65
C GLY A 18 42.11 -36.47 26.17
N TRP A 19 40.89 -36.93 26.50
CA TRP A 19 40.45 -37.53 27.79
C TRP A 19 40.22 -36.67 29.08
N HIS A 20 39.30 -37.21 29.90
CA HIS A 20 38.84 -36.83 31.26
C HIS A 20 38.02 -35.52 31.42
N GLY A 21 36.87 -35.50 32.11
CA GLY A 21 36.06 -36.59 32.67
C GLY A 21 34.92 -36.09 33.59
N LEU A 22 33.86 -36.91 33.77
CA LEU A 22 32.70 -36.71 34.67
C LEU A 22 31.74 -35.56 34.28
N GLY A 23 30.40 -35.71 34.25
CA GLY A 23 29.56 -36.90 34.41
C GLY A 23 28.16 -36.54 34.93
N LEU A 24 27.10 -36.68 34.10
CA LEU A 24 25.67 -36.65 34.46
C LEU A 24 24.83 -36.99 33.21
N PRO A 25 23.92 -37.99 33.23
CA PRO A 25 23.06 -38.30 32.09
C PRO A 25 21.66 -37.67 32.22
N SER A 26 21.25 -36.90 31.22
CA SER A 26 19.86 -36.49 31.00
C SER A 26 19.14 -37.46 30.05
N CYS A 27 17.84 -37.68 30.27
CA CYS A 27 16.98 -38.51 29.41
C CYS A 27 16.90 -37.99 27.97
N PRO A 28 16.74 -38.89 26.98
CA PRO A 28 15.49 -38.91 26.20
C PRO A 28 15.09 -40.37 25.79
N PRO A 29 14.24 -40.62 24.78
CA PRO A 29 12.77 -40.55 24.85
C PRO A 29 12.08 -41.90 24.52
N CYS A 30 10.75 -41.97 24.65
CA CYS A 30 9.95 -43.13 24.22
C CYS A 30 10.01 -43.38 22.70
N PRO A 31 9.96 -44.65 22.27
CA PRO A 31 8.97 -45.09 21.27
C PRO A 31 8.36 -46.48 21.65
N PRO A 32 7.71 -47.29 20.79
CA PRO A 32 6.26 -47.51 20.95
C PRO A 32 5.80 -48.97 21.08
N SER A 33 4.55 -49.12 21.53
CA SER A 33 3.60 -50.25 21.35
C SER A 33 4.09 -51.61 20.83
N LEU A 34 3.98 -52.66 21.66
CA LEU A 34 3.82 -54.04 21.18
C LEU A 34 2.86 -54.86 22.07
N GLN A 35 1.76 -55.28 21.43
CA GLN A 35 0.99 -56.54 21.55
C GLN A 35 0.64 -57.20 22.91
N ALA A 36 -0.59 -57.72 22.96
CA ALA A 36 -1.13 -58.53 24.04
C ALA A 36 -1.08 -60.04 23.74
N SER A 37 -0.81 -60.85 24.76
CA SER A 37 -1.15 -62.29 24.87
C SER A 37 -0.98 -62.71 26.35
N SER A 38 -2.07 -62.86 27.12
CA SER A 38 -2.94 -64.05 27.25
C SER A 38 -2.46 -65.07 28.31
N TRP A 39 -3.05 -65.01 29.51
CA TRP A 39 -3.11 -66.07 30.53
C TRP A 39 -4.56 -66.16 31.07
N PRO A 40 -4.99 -67.29 31.68
CA PRO A 40 -6.37 -67.80 31.56
C PRO A 40 -7.42 -67.14 32.48
N PRO A 41 -8.72 -67.32 32.19
CA PRO A 41 -9.80 -66.72 32.98
C PRO A 41 -9.94 -67.39 34.37
N VAL A 42 -9.91 -66.55 35.41
CA VAL A 42 -10.28 -66.91 36.78
C VAL A 42 -11.82 -66.93 36.88
N PRO A 43 -12.45 -67.93 37.53
CA PRO A 43 -13.91 -67.98 37.66
C PRO A 43 -14.45 -66.81 38.52
N PRO A 44 -15.70 -66.37 38.30
CA PRO A 44 -16.25 -65.23 39.03
C PRO A 44 -16.41 -65.57 40.52
N PRO A 45 -15.87 -64.75 41.45
CA PRO A 45 -16.31 -64.80 42.83
C PRO A 45 -17.80 -64.40 42.87
N ARG A 46 -18.55 -65.08 43.73
CA ARG A 46 -19.99 -64.94 43.86
C ARG A 46 -20.39 -63.50 44.17
N SER A 47 -21.62 -63.14 43.78
CA SER A 47 -22.28 -61.88 44.13
C SER A 47 -22.47 -61.74 45.65
N VAL A 48 -21.45 -61.25 46.34
CA VAL A 48 -21.56 -60.78 47.72
C VAL A 48 -22.26 -59.42 47.67
N ARG A 49 -23.51 -59.37 48.15
CA ARG A 49 -24.21 -58.10 48.39
C ARG A 49 -23.36 -57.27 49.38
N PRO A 50 -23.13 -55.97 49.16
CA PRO A 50 -22.48 -55.14 50.16
C PRO A 50 -23.33 -55.15 51.44
N THR A 51 -22.81 -55.76 52.50
CA THR A 51 -23.40 -55.71 53.84
C THR A 51 -23.31 -54.28 54.36
N GLY A 52 -24.34 -53.82 55.10
CA GLY A 52 -24.49 -52.42 55.52
C GLY A 52 -23.30 -51.83 56.30
N LEU A 53 -22.42 -52.67 56.85
CA LEU A 53 -21.15 -52.30 57.47
C LEU A 53 -20.20 -51.53 56.53
N PHE A 54 -20.17 -51.82 55.22
CA PHE A 54 -19.29 -51.10 54.29
C PHE A 54 -19.77 -49.66 54.06
N PHE A 55 -21.09 -49.47 53.91
CA PHE A 55 -21.69 -48.13 53.82
C PHE A 55 -21.54 -47.34 55.13
N LEU A 56 -21.75 -47.98 56.28
CA LEU A 56 -21.54 -47.35 57.60
C LEU A 56 -20.08 -46.87 57.79
N LEU A 57 -19.09 -47.63 57.33
CA LEU A 57 -17.69 -47.21 57.36
C LEU A 57 -17.42 -46.05 56.40
N GLN A 58 -17.99 -46.09 55.19
CA GLN A 58 -17.78 -45.05 54.19
C GLN A 58 -18.45 -43.71 54.58
N ASP A 59 -19.66 -43.74 55.14
CA ASP A 59 -20.32 -42.57 55.74
C ASP A 59 -19.55 -42.04 56.96
N HIS A 60 -19.03 -42.94 57.81
CA HIS A 60 -18.19 -42.53 58.93
C HIS A 60 -16.90 -41.84 58.46
N LEU A 61 -16.18 -42.38 57.47
CA LEU A 61 -14.98 -41.75 56.90
C LEU A 61 -15.29 -40.38 56.24
N GLN A 62 -16.51 -40.20 55.72
CA GLN A 62 -16.98 -38.92 55.21
C GLN A 62 -17.34 -37.89 56.29
N GLN A 63 -17.35 -38.26 57.57
CA GLN A 63 -17.65 -37.37 58.71
C GLN A 63 -16.57 -37.38 59.80
N CYS A 64 -15.61 -38.32 59.74
CA CYS A 64 -14.58 -38.49 60.76
C CYS A 64 -13.62 -37.30 60.80
N LEU A 65 -13.57 -36.65 61.97
CA LEU A 65 -12.69 -35.51 62.23
C LEU A 65 -11.20 -35.87 62.17
N PHE A 66 -10.86 -37.13 62.43
CA PHE A 66 -9.49 -37.66 62.40
C PHE A 66 -9.12 -38.29 61.05
N GLN A 67 -10.00 -38.23 60.05
CA GLN A 67 -9.65 -38.64 58.70
C GLN A 67 -8.66 -37.63 58.09
N ALA A 68 -7.55 -38.13 57.54
CA ALA A 68 -6.68 -37.34 56.70
C ALA A 68 -7.42 -36.99 55.39
N VAL A 69 -7.48 -35.70 55.08
CA VAL A 69 -8.11 -35.14 53.88
C VAL A 69 -7.10 -34.28 53.14
N GLN A 70 -7.20 -34.26 51.81
CA GLN A 70 -6.39 -33.40 50.97
C GLN A 70 -6.78 -31.93 51.20
N CYS A 71 -5.80 -31.03 51.21
CA CYS A 71 -6.09 -29.59 51.17
C CYS A 71 -6.93 -29.24 49.92
N SER A 72 -7.86 -28.29 50.05
CA SER A 72 -8.75 -27.86 48.97
C SER A 72 -8.10 -26.94 47.93
N ASN A 73 -6.90 -26.40 48.22
CA ASN A 73 -6.18 -25.53 47.29
C ASN A 73 -5.43 -26.39 46.26
N GLU A 74 -5.68 -26.16 44.97
CA GLU A 74 -5.26 -27.05 43.86
C GLU A 74 -3.76 -27.39 43.85
N ASN A 75 -2.90 -26.46 44.28
CA ASN A 75 -1.44 -26.63 44.30
C ASN A 75 -0.90 -27.17 45.65
N CYS A 76 -1.74 -27.36 46.66
CA CYS A 76 -1.34 -27.84 47.98
C CYS A 76 -1.47 -29.37 48.09
N GLN A 77 -0.33 -30.07 48.07
CA GLN A 77 -0.28 -31.52 48.16
C GLN A 77 -0.32 -32.06 49.61
N GLU A 78 -0.45 -31.20 50.62
CA GLU A 78 -0.52 -31.63 52.03
C GLU A 78 -1.83 -32.34 52.38
N GLN A 79 -1.71 -33.39 53.19
CA GLN A 79 -2.83 -34.07 53.84
C GLN A 79 -2.90 -33.64 55.30
N VAL A 80 -4.07 -33.15 55.71
CA VAL A 80 -4.33 -32.64 57.07
C VAL A 80 -5.53 -33.37 57.68
N LEU A 81 -5.59 -33.44 59.01
CA LEU A 81 -6.78 -34.01 59.67
C LEU A 81 -7.98 -33.10 59.42
N ARG A 82 -9.16 -33.68 59.16
CA ARG A 82 -10.38 -32.92 58.85
C ARG A 82 -10.73 -31.85 59.90
N LYS A 83 -10.42 -32.09 61.19
CA LYS A 83 -10.55 -31.08 62.26
C LYS A 83 -9.64 -29.86 62.10
N ASP A 84 -8.43 -30.05 61.57
CA ASP A 84 -7.36 -29.05 61.50
C ASP A 84 -7.32 -28.35 60.11
N LEU A 85 -8.05 -28.88 59.11
CA LEU A 85 -8.13 -28.33 57.75
C LEU A 85 -8.50 -26.84 57.73
N LYS A 86 -9.40 -26.38 58.60
CA LYS A 86 -9.80 -24.97 58.67
C LYS A 86 -8.65 -24.07 59.14
N GLU A 87 -7.88 -24.53 60.12
CA GLU A 87 -6.71 -23.82 60.64
C GLU A 87 -5.56 -23.81 59.62
N HIS A 88 -5.31 -24.95 58.96
CA HIS A 88 -4.38 -25.05 57.84
C HIS A 88 -4.72 -24.03 56.74
N LEU A 89 -5.96 -24.01 56.24
CA LEU A 89 -6.38 -23.09 55.18
C LEU A 89 -6.25 -21.61 55.56
N SER A 90 -6.46 -21.25 56.83
CA SER A 90 -6.39 -19.85 57.28
C SER A 90 -5.00 -19.36 57.68
N ALA A 91 -4.12 -20.23 58.20
CA ALA A 91 -2.87 -19.80 58.83
C ALA A 91 -1.60 -20.46 58.29
N HIS A 92 -1.68 -21.71 57.79
CA HIS A 92 -0.48 -22.51 57.48
C HIS A 92 -0.29 -22.82 55.99
N CYS A 93 -1.37 -22.85 55.21
CA CYS A 93 -1.30 -23.15 53.78
C CYS A 93 -0.52 -22.04 53.05
N HIS A 94 0.58 -22.40 52.38
CA HIS A 94 1.35 -21.49 51.53
C HIS A 94 0.58 -21.04 50.27
N PHE A 95 -0.47 -21.79 49.92
CA PHE A 95 -1.36 -21.51 48.79
C PHE A 95 -2.67 -20.81 49.21
N ARG A 96 -2.76 -20.29 50.45
CA ARG A 96 -3.86 -19.39 50.83
C ARG A 96 -3.70 -18.04 50.14
N GLU A 97 -4.82 -17.34 49.95
CA GLU A 97 -4.83 -15.96 49.46
C GLU A 97 -4.79 -14.97 50.64
N GLU A 98 -3.94 -13.95 50.54
CA GLU A 98 -3.89 -12.82 51.47
C GLU A 98 -3.95 -11.50 50.71
N LYS A 99 -4.47 -10.44 51.34
CA LYS A 99 -4.56 -9.11 50.72
C LYS A 99 -3.22 -8.42 50.73
N CYS A 100 -2.70 -8.12 49.54
CA CYS A 100 -1.50 -7.30 49.35
C CYS A 100 -1.65 -5.96 50.10
N LEU A 101 -0.64 -5.62 50.91
CA LEU A 101 -0.68 -4.42 51.76
C LEU A 101 -0.73 -3.12 50.95
N TYR A 102 -0.21 -3.14 49.72
CA TYR A 102 -0.17 -2.00 48.81
C TYR A 102 -1.44 -1.92 47.96
N CYS A 103 -1.64 -2.84 47.01
CA CYS A 103 -2.74 -2.77 46.05
C CYS A 103 -4.09 -3.36 46.53
N LYS A 104 -4.16 -3.92 47.75
CA LYS A 104 -5.36 -4.49 48.40
C LYS A 104 -6.03 -5.68 47.69
N LYS A 105 -5.48 -6.15 46.57
CA LYS A 105 -5.93 -7.37 45.87
C LYS A 105 -5.49 -8.61 46.63
N ASP A 106 -6.30 -9.66 46.53
CA ASP A 106 -5.99 -10.98 47.05
C ASP A 106 -4.89 -11.64 46.18
N VAL A 107 -3.84 -12.16 46.83
CA VAL A 107 -2.65 -12.74 46.20
C VAL A 107 -2.26 -13.99 46.99
N VAL A 108 -1.92 -15.07 46.29
CA VAL A 108 -1.45 -16.30 46.93
C VAL A 108 -0.14 -16.05 47.68
N VAL A 109 -0.06 -16.42 48.96
CA VAL A 109 1.05 -16.06 49.87
C VAL A 109 2.43 -16.42 49.31
N ILE A 110 2.58 -17.60 48.70
CA ILE A 110 3.85 -18.03 48.06
C ILE A 110 4.34 -17.09 46.94
N TYR A 111 3.45 -16.29 46.34
CA TYR A 111 3.76 -15.31 45.31
C TYR A 111 3.71 -13.85 45.79
N LEU A 112 3.37 -13.60 47.07
CA LEU A 112 3.15 -12.24 47.59
C LEU A 112 4.41 -11.37 47.48
N GLN A 113 5.58 -11.88 47.86
CA GLN A 113 6.84 -11.13 47.75
C GLN A 113 7.17 -10.75 46.29
N ASN A 114 7.06 -11.71 45.36
CA ASN A 114 7.27 -11.43 43.93
C ASN A 114 6.22 -10.47 43.36
N HIS A 115 4.97 -10.56 43.84
CA HIS A 115 3.95 -9.58 43.51
C HIS A 115 4.40 -8.18 43.94
N GLU A 116 4.74 -7.98 45.21
CA GLU A 116 5.19 -6.70 45.75
C GLU A 116 6.41 -6.14 44.98
N GLU A 117 7.50 -6.91 44.91
CA GLU A 117 8.76 -6.48 44.31
C GLU A 117 8.70 -6.20 42.80
N ASN A 118 7.87 -6.94 42.03
CA ASN A 118 7.93 -6.91 40.55
C ASN A 118 6.62 -6.57 39.84
N LEU A 119 5.44 -6.86 40.42
CA LEU A 119 4.14 -6.80 39.72
C LEU A 119 3.16 -5.80 40.31
N CYS A 120 3.36 -5.38 41.56
CA CYS A 120 2.39 -4.61 42.31
C CYS A 120 2.38 -3.15 41.83
N PRO A 121 1.22 -2.63 41.36
CA PRO A 121 1.13 -1.27 40.82
C PRO A 121 1.40 -0.19 41.90
N GLU A 122 0.94 -0.44 43.12
CA GLU A 122 1.00 0.49 44.25
C GLU A 122 2.27 0.34 45.10
N TYR A 123 3.22 -0.51 44.69
CA TYR A 123 4.43 -0.75 45.46
C TYR A 123 5.39 0.45 45.36
N PRO A 124 5.91 0.97 46.49
CA PRO A 124 6.82 2.10 46.50
C PRO A 124 8.18 1.71 45.92
N VAL A 125 8.57 2.35 44.82
CA VAL A 125 9.88 2.18 44.18
C VAL A 125 10.67 3.49 44.22
N SER A 126 12.00 3.39 44.29
CA SER A 126 12.87 4.56 44.20
C SER A 126 12.95 5.06 42.75
N CYS A 127 13.02 6.38 42.57
CA CYS A 127 13.16 6.97 41.24
C CYS A 127 14.41 6.43 40.50
N PRO A 128 14.28 5.94 39.23
CA PRO A 128 15.41 5.47 38.43
C PRO A 128 16.53 6.51 38.26
N ASN A 129 16.18 7.79 38.17
CA ASN A 129 17.13 8.91 38.04
C ASN A 129 17.72 9.36 39.40
N ARG A 130 17.46 8.62 40.49
CA ARG A 130 18.05 8.83 41.82
C ARG A 130 17.79 10.21 42.45
N CYS A 131 16.68 10.86 42.11
CA CYS A 131 16.22 12.11 42.75
C CYS A 131 15.73 11.94 44.21
N LEU A 132 16.03 10.82 44.85
CA LEU A 132 15.67 10.42 46.22
C LEU A 132 14.16 10.32 46.53
N GLN A 133 13.27 10.54 45.55
CA GLN A 133 11.84 10.31 45.69
C GLN A 133 11.49 8.82 45.66
N ILE A 134 10.54 8.44 46.51
CA ILE A 134 9.88 7.13 46.54
C ILE A 134 8.48 7.32 45.95
N ILE A 135 8.15 6.57 44.91
CA ILE A 135 7.00 6.80 44.03
C ILE A 135 6.27 5.46 43.84
N PRO A 136 4.93 5.40 43.83
CA PRO A 136 4.19 4.20 43.41
C PRO A 136 4.62 3.76 42.01
N ARG A 137 4.76 2.46 41.76
CA ARG A 137 5.22 1.92 40.46
C ARG A 137 4.40 2.45 39.26
N THR A 138 3.11 2.70 39.45
CA THR A 138 2.18 3.33 38.49
C THR A 138 2.52 4.76 38.10
N GLU A 139 3.08 5.55 39.02
CA GLU A 139 3.33 6.99 38.84
C GLU A 139 4.77 7.30 38.38
N VAL A 140 5.61 6.27 38.24
CA VAL A 140 7.04 6.45 37.85
C VAL A 140 7.19 7.15 36.50
N ASP A 141 6.41 6.77 35.49
CA ASP A 141 6.52 7.37 34.15
C ASP A 141 6.09 8.85 34.15
N GLU A 142 5.06 9.21 34.90
CA GLU A 142 4.63 10.60 35.09
C GLU A 142 5.70 11.40 35.86
N HIS A 143 6.30 10.82 36.90
CA HIS A 143 7.43 11.43 37.59
C HIS A 143 8.64 11.62 36.65
N LEU A 144 9.01 10.63 35.82
CA LEU A 144 10.12 10.74 34.87
C LEU A 144 9.90 11.85 33.82
N ALA A 145 8.65 12.21 33.54
CA ALA A 145 8.28 13.33 32.68
C ALA A 145 8.54 14.71 33.31
N VAL A 146 8.72 14.81 34.65
CA VAL A 146 9.01 16.07 35.38
C VAL A 146 10.28 16.03 36.25
N CYS A 147 10.92 14.87 36.39
CA CYS A 147 12.07 14.63 37.28
C CYS A 147 13.23 15.62 37.04
N PRO A 148 13.74 16.32 38.08
CA PRO A 148 14.82 17.30 37.94
C PRO A 148 16.17 16.67 37.59
N GLU A 149 16.41 15.44 38.05
CA GLU A 149 17.62 14.65 37.78
C GLU A 149 17.60 13.94 36.41
N ALA A 150 16.49 14.04 35.65
CA ALA A 150 16.43 13.46 34.32
C ALA A 150 17.33 14.25 33.36
N GLU A 151 18.32 13.59 32.77
CA GLU A 151 19.09 14.15 31.65
C GLU A 151 18.19 14.37 30.43
N ARG A 152 18.26 15.58 29.85
CA ARG A 152 17.59 15.95 28.62
C ARG A 152 18.53 16.78 27.74
N ASP A 153 18.25 16.81 26.45
CA ASP A 153 18.89 17.74 25.54
C ASP A 153 18.33 19.16 25.75
N CYS A 154 19.17 20.18 25.51
CA CYS A 154 18.70 21.57 25.46
C CYS A 154 17.61 21.76 24.38
N PRO A 155 16.53 22.54 24.64
CA PRO A 155 15.49 22.81 23.64
C PRO A 155 16.00 23.38 22.31
N PHE A 156 17.15 24.05 22.31
CA PHE A 156 17.80 24.60 21.12
C PHE A 156 18.64 23.58 20.33
N LYS A 157 18.58 22.28 20.65
CA LYS A 157 19.32 21.23 19.93
C LYS A 157 19.02 21.20 18.43
N HIS A 158 17.78 21.45 18.01
CA HIS A 158 17.41 21.52 16.59
C HIS A 158 18.01 22.75 15.86
N TYR A 159 18.40 23.79 16.59
CA TYR A 159 19.12 24.95 16.04
C TYR A 159 20.65 24.74 16.04
N GLY A 160 21.17 23.81 16.85
CA GLY A 160 22.59 23.44 16.89
C GLY A 160 23.20 23.29 18.29
N CYS A 161 22.44 23.51 19.37
CA CYS A 161 22.98 23.38 20.73
C CYS A 161 23.31 21.91 21.06
N THR A 162 24.53 21.64 21.54
CA THR A 162 25.02 20.30 21.86
C THR A 162 24.90 19.92 23.33
N VAL A 163 24.38 20.83 24.17
CA VAL A 163 24.29 20.61 25.63
C VAL A 163 23.19 19.60 25.96
N LYS A 164 23.58 18.60 26.75
CA LYS A 164 22.71 17.62 27.40
C LYS A 164 23.07 17.59 28.88
N ASP A 165 22.10 17.87 29.74
CA ASP A 165 22.29 17.98 31.19
C ASP A 165 20.98 17.62 31.91
N LYS A 166 21.01 17.53 33.24
CA LYS A 166 19.84 17.37 34.11
C LYS A 166 18.85 18.51 33.89
N ARG A 167 17.55 18.19 33.91
CA ARG A 167 16.47 19.19 33.80
C ARG A 167 16.63 20.38 34.75
N GLY A 168 17.08 20.15 35.99
CA GLY A 168 17.33 21.25 36.95
C GLY A 168 18.42 22.22 36.49
N ASN A 169 19.49 21.71 35.88
CA ASN A 169 20.63 22.49 35.39
C ASN A 169 20.34 23.17 34.03
N LEU A 170 19.52 22.54 33.19
CA LEU A 170 19.17 23.09 31.87
C LEU A 170 18.54 24.49 31.98
N GLN A 171 17.80 24.79 33.05
CA GLN A 171 17.27 26.13 33.27
C GLN A 171 18.39 27.18 33.44
N GLU A 172 19.48 26.87 34.16
CA GLU A 172 20.63 27.77 34.29
C GLU A 172 21.40 27.89 32.96
N HIS A 173 21.54 26.79 32.22
CA HIS A 173 22.09 26.80 30.87
C HIS A 173 21.28 27.67 29.90
N GLU A 174 19.95 27.59 29.90
CA GLU A 174 19.08 28.42 29.04
C GLU A 174 19.26 29.92 29.28
N HIS A 175 19.42 30.34 30.54
CA HIS A 175 19.65 31.75 30.89
C HIS A 175 21.06 32.22 30.52
N SER A 176 22.09 31.40 30.78
CA SER A 176 23.49 31.75 30.51
C SER A 176 23.85 31.70 29.02
N ALA A 177 23.29 30.74 28.27
CA ALA A 177 23.54 30.55 26.84
C ALA A 177 22.53 31.28 25.92
N LEU A 178 21.61 32.09 26.46
CA LEU A 178 20.56 32.76 25.68
C LEU A 178 21.11 33.52 24.46
N ARG A 179 22.25 34.21 24.61
CA ARG A 179 22.91 34.93 23.51
C ARG A 179 23.31 34.00 22.37
N ASP A 180 23.88 32.85 22.70
CA ASP A 180 24.40 31.91 21.71
C ASP A 180 23.26 31.11 21.07
N HIS A 181 22.20 30.80 21.84
CA HIS A 181 20.94 30.30 21.30
C HIS A 181 20.30 31.28 20.30
N MET A 182 20.29 32.59 20.59
CA MET A 182 19.82 33.60 19.63
C MET A 182 20.68 33.66 18.37
N LEU A 183 22.01 33.49 18.48
CA LEU A 183 22.89 33.42 17.30
C LEU A 183 22.59 32.20 16.42
N LEU A 184 22.38 31.01 17.02
CA LEU A 184 21.97 29.81 16.28
C LEU A 184 20.61 29.98 15.58
N VAL A 185 19.65 30.64 16.24
CA VAL A 185 18.34 30.96 15.65
C VAL A 185 18.49 31.95 14.49
N LEU A 186 19.33 32.98 14.63
CA LEU A 186 19.60 33.96 13.56
C LEU A 186 20.30 33.33 12.36
N GLU A 187 21.28 32.44 12.56
CA GLU A 187 21.94 31.70 11.49
C GLU A 187 20.94 30.81 10.73
N LYS A 188 20.07 30.10 11.45
CA LYS A 188 19.00 29.31 10.84
C LYS A 188 17.95 30.16 10.12
N ASN A 189 17.64 31.35 10.62
CA ASN A 189 16.74 32.28 9.95
C ASN A 189 17.35 32.78 8.64
N PHE A 190 18.63 33.18 8.63
CA PHE A 190 19.34 33.58 7.41
C PHE A 190 19.38 32.44 6.35
N GLN A 191 19.62 31.20 6.79
CA GLN A 191 19.55 30.02 5.90
C GLN A 191 18.13 29.81 5.31
N LEU A 192 17.07 30.15 6.04
CA LEU A 192 15.69 30.10 5.53
C LEU A 192 15.39 31.25 4.56
N GLU A 193 15.87 32.47 4.84
CA GLU A 193 15.74 33.62 3.94
C GLU A 193 16.44 33.37 2.58
N GLU A 194 17.63 32.74 2.60
CA GLU A 194 18.34 32.32 1.39
C GLU A 194 17.56 31.26 0.59
N GLN A 195 17.05 30.22 1.26
CA GLN A 195 16.21 29.20 0.61
C GLN A 195 14.93 29.79 0.00
N ILE A 196 14.28 30.75 0.69
CA ILE A 196 13.11 31.46 0.18
C ILE A 196 13.50 32.28 -1.07
N SER A 197 14.63 32.97 -1.06
CA SER A 197 15.15 33.72 -2.23
C SER A 197 15.36 32.81 -3.44
N ASP A 198 15.97 31.64 -3.25
CA ASP A 198 16.20 30.67 -4.32
C ASP A 198 14.92 30.01 -4.84
N LEU A 199 13.93 29.78 -3.97
CA LEU A 199 12.59 29.35 -4.37
C LEU A 199 11.89 30.40 -5.24
N TYR A 200 12.02 31.70 -4.91
CA TYR A 200 11.49 32.78 -5.76
C TYR A 200 12.17 32.84 -7.14
N LYS A 201 13.51 32.75 -7.20
CA LYS A 201 14.25 32.68 -8.49
C LYS A 201 13.83 31.46 -9.33
N SER A 202 13.62 30.31 -8.68
CA SER A 202 13.15 29.09 -9.33
C SER A 202 11.73 29.26 -9.89
N LEU A 203 10.83 29.91 -9.13
CA LEU A 203 9.47 30.22 -9.57
C LEU A 203 9.44 31.13 -10.80
N GLU A 204 10.23 32.21 -10.79
CA GLU A 204 10.36 33.14 -11.92
C GLU A 204 10.88 32.43 -13.20
N GLN A 205 11.88 31.56 -13.07
CA GLN A 205 12.36 30.74 -14.19
C GLN A 205 11.30 29.76 -14.73
N LYS A 206 10.42 29.23 -13.85
CA LYS A 206 9.31 28.35 -14.26
C LYS A 206 8.22 29.14 -14.97
N GLU A 207 7.90 30.34 -14.48
CA GLU A 207 6.93 31.23 -15.11
C GLU A 207 7.38 31.66 -16.51
N SER A 208 8.65 32.07 -16.67
CA SER A 208 9.24 32.38 -17.98
C SER A 208 9.14 31.20 -18.97
N LYS A 209 9.40 29.96 -18.50
CA LYS A 209 9.25 28.75 -19.32
C LYS A 209 7.79 28.46 -19.70
N ILE A 210 6.84 28.73 -18.81
CA ILE A 210 5.40 28.60 -19.10
C ILE A 210 4.98 29.62 -20.16
N GLN A 211 5.46 30.87 -20.08
CA GLN A 211 5.20 31.91 -21.08
C GLN A 211 5.74 31.50 -22.46
N GLN A 212 7.00 31.04 -22.54
CA GLN A 212 7.60 30.51 -23.78
C GLN A 212 6.79 29.33 -24.35
N LEU A 213 6.33 28.41 -23.51
CA LEU A 213 5.53 27.27 -23.96
C LEU A 213 4.15 27.70 -24.46
N ALA A 214 3.52 28.70 -23.84
CA ALA A 214 2.26 29.27 -24.30
C ALA A 214 2.40 29.97 -25.67
N GLU A 215 3.55 30.59 -25.94
CA GLU A 215 3.86 31.17 -27.25
C GLU A 215 4.06 30.09 -28.33
N THR A 216 4.75 28.99 -28.03
CA THR A 216 4.91 27.89 -28.99
C THR A 216 3.58 27.19 -29.29
N VAL A 217 2.71 26.99 -28.29
CA VAL A 217 1.34 26.48 -28.50
C VAL A 217 0.54 27.43 -29.42
N LYS A 218 0.55 28.75 -29.15
CA LYS A 218 -0.10 29.75 -30.03
C LYS A 218 0.47 29.76 -31.46
N LYS A 219 1.74 29.42 -31.64
CA LYS A 219 2.34 29.25 -32.97
C LYS A 219 1.77 28.00 -33.67
N PHE A 220 1.79 26.85 -33.01
CA PHE A 220 1.24 25.61 -33.57
C PHE A 220 -0.27 25.71 -33.86
N GLU A 221 -1.06 26.43 -33.04
CA GLU A 221 -2.47 26.70 -33.34
C GLU A 221 -2.67 27.48 -34.64
N LYS A 222 -1.79 28.44 -34.95
CA LYS A 222 -1.84 29.20 -36.22
C LYS A 222 -1.48 28.31 -37.40
N GLU A 223 -0.42 27.50 -37.27
CA GLU A 223 0.00 26.54 -38.30
C GLU A 223 -1.09 25.50 -38.57
N PHE A 224 -1.72 24.96 -37.52
CA PHE A 224 -2.84 24.01 -37.64
C PHE A 224 -4.07 24.64 -38.33
N LYS A 225 -4.40 25.90 -38.02
CA LYS A 225 -5.47 26.64 -38.71
C LYS A 225 -5.16 26.87 -40.20
N GLN A 226 -3.91 27.18 -40.55
CA GLN A 226 -3.48 27.31 -41.95
C GLN A 226 -3.57 25.96 -42.68
N PHE A 227 -3.12 24.88 -42.04
CA PHE A 227 -3.21 23.52 -42.57
C PHE A 227 -4.67 23.10 -42.84
N ALA A 228 -5.57 23.30 -41.87
CA ALA A 228 -7.00 23.03 -42.03
C ALA A 228 -7.64 23.81 -43.19
N GLN A 229 -7.26 25.07 -43.41
CA GLN A 229 -7.72 25.87 -44.55
C GLN A 229 -7.23 25.34 -45.90
N LEU A 230 -6.00 24.81 -45.97
CA LEU A 230 -5.47 24.19 -47.19
C LEU A 230 -6.22 22.90 -47.53
N PHE A 231 -6.53 22.06 -46.54
CA PHE A 231 -7.34 20.85 -46.74
C PHE A 231 -8.76 21.18 -47.23
N GLY A 232 -9.39 22.23 -46.70
CA GLY A 232 -10.69 22.71 -47.20
C GLY A 232 -10.66 23.11 -48.69
N LYS A 233 -9.57 23.75 -49.14
CA LYS A 233 -9.38 24.09 -50.57
C LYS A 233 -9.18 22.83 -51.43
N ASN A 234 -8.43 21.84 -50.94
CA ASN A 234 -8.24 20.57 -51.66
C ASN A 234 -9.56 19.77 -51.79
N GLY A 235 -10.49 19.90 -50.84
CA GLY A 235 -11.85 19.38 -50.97
C GLY A 235 -12.63 19.97 -52.17
N SER A 236 -12.47 21.28 -52.44
CA SER A 236 -13.05 21.90 -53.65
C SER A 236 -12.37 21.47 -54.95
N PHE A 237 -11.09 21.04 -54.88
CA PHE A 237 -10.37 20.51 -56.03
C PHE A 237 -10.85 19.10 -56.41
N LEU A 238 -11.16 18.25 -55.42
CA LEU A 238 -11.75 16.92 -55.65
C LEU A 238 -13.13 16.99 -56.32
N SER A 239 -13.96 17.97 -55.96
CA SER A 239 -15.25 18.19 -56.63
C SER A 239 -15.11 18.66 -58.08
N ASN A 240 -14.03 19.38 -58.42
CA ASN A 240 -13.70 19.70 -59.82
C ASN A 240 -13.16 18.49 -60.60
N ILE A 241 -12.43 17.57 -59.96
CA ILE A 241 -12.00 16.30 -60.57
C ILE A 241 -13.19 15.41 -60.94
N GLN A 242 -14.27 15.42 -60.14
CA GLN A 242 -15.50 14.69 -60.46
C GLN A 242 -16.15 15.16 -61.77
N VAL A 243 -16.04 16.45 -62.11
CA VAL A 243 -16.50 17.00 -63.40
C VAL A 243 -15.60 16.52 -64.55
N LEU A 244 -14.30 16.37 -64.31
CA LEU A 244 -13.35 15.89 -65.32
C LEU A 244 -13.68 14.46 -65.79
N ALA A 245 -14.18 13.59 -64.91
CA ALA A 245 -14.66 12.25 -65.29
C ALA A 245 -15.74 12.31 -66.39
N THR A 246 -16.70 13.24 -66.28
CA THR A 246 -17.74 13.43 -67.32
C THR A 246 -17.23 14.02 -68.64
N HIS A 247 -16.00 14.56 -68.65
CA HIS A 247 -15.33 14.99 -69.87
C HIS A 247 -14.54 13.85 -70.54
N ILE A 248 -14.11 12.82 -69.79
CA ILE A 248 -13.44 11.64 -70.35
C ILE A 248 -14.40 10.87 -71.28
N ASP A 249 -15.66 10.69 -70.89
CA ASP A 249 -16.69 10.06 -71.75
C ASP A 249 -16.94 10.84 -73.06
N LYS A 250 -16.92 12.18 -72.99
CA LYS A 250 -17.01 13.04 -74.19
C LYS A 250 -15.74 12.99 -75.04
N SER A 251 -14.58 12.82 -74.42
CA SER A 251 -13.30 12.63 -75.13
C SER A 251 -13.29 11.32 -75.92
N ALA A 252 -13.76 10.22 -75.33
CA ALA A 252 -13.89 8.93 -76.02
C ALA A 252 -14.85 9.00 -77.23
N TRP A 253 -15.95 9.75 -77.09
CA TRP A 253 -16.89 10.01 -78.20
C TRP A 253 -16.26 10.86 -79.32
N LEU A 254 -15.49 11.90 -78.97
CA LEU A 254 -14.74 12.71 -79.93
C LEU A 254 -13.61 11.91 -80.61
N GLU A 255 -12.89 11.04 -79.90
CA GLU A 255 -11.87 10.16 -80.49
C GLU A 255 -12.46 9.20 -81.52
N ALA A 256 -13.64 8.63 -81.27
CA ALA A 256 -14.35 7.79 -82.24
C ALA A 256 -14.70 8.58 -83.51
N GLN A 257 -15.16 9.82 -83.35
CA GLN A 257 -15.53 10.71 -84.45
C GLN A 257 -14.31 11.22 -85.24
N VAL A 258 -13.19 11.51 -84.57
CA VAL A 258 -11.91 11.88 -85.20
C VAL A 258 -11.31 10.71 -85.99
N ARG A 259 -11.40 9.48 -85.49
CA ARG A 259 -10.98 8.28 -86.26
C ARG A 259 -11.78 8.12 -87.55
N GLN A 260 -13.09 8.37 -87.50
CA GLN A 260 -13.97 8.34 -88.67
C GLN A 260 -13.63 9.46 -89.69
N LEU A 261 -13.32 10.67 -89.21
CA LEU A 261 -12.91 11.80 -90.05
C LEU A 261 -11.50 11.62 -90.66
N LEU A 262 -10.54 11.04 -89.92
CA LEU A 262 -9.20 10.70 -90.44
C LEU A 262 -9.27 9.71 -91.61
N GLN A 263 -10.22 8.78 -91.57
CA GLN A 263 -10.45 7.82 -92.65
C GLN A 263 -11.06 8.47 -93.90
N MET A 264 -11.73 9.62 -93.76
CA MET A 264 -12.25 10.44 -94.87
C MET A 264 -11.22 11.47 -95.38
N ALA A 265 -10.30 11.93 -94.54
CA ALA A 265 -9.33 12.98 -94.86
C ALA A 265 -8.13 12.50 -95.71
N ASN A 266 -7.92 11.19 -95.86
CA ASN A 266 -6.77 10.59 -96.56
C ASN A 266 -6.81 10.73 -98.11
N GLN A 267 -7.55 11.70 -98.65
CA GLN A 267 -7.60 12.05 -100.08
C GLN A 267 -7.22 13.52 -100.38
N GLN A 268 -6.77 14.30 -99.39
CA GLN A 268 -6.30 15.67 -99.59
C GLN A 268 -4.92 15.87 -98.94
N GLN A 269 -3.88 15.37 -99.59
CA GLN A 269 -2.50 15.63 -99.16
C GLN A 269 -2.09 17.05 -99.57
N ASN A 270 -2.30 18.03 -98.67
CA ASN A 270 -1.77 19.37 -98.82
C ASN A 270 -0.99 19.80 -97.58
N LYS A 271 0.08 20.58 -97.80
CA LYS A 271 1.11 20.90 -96.79
C LYS A 271 0.53 21.73 -95.64
N PHE A 272 0.54 21.18 -94.43
CA PHE A 272 0.49 21.95 -93.19
C PHE A 272 1.90 22.15 -92.63
N ASP A 273 2.21 23.36 -92.17
CA ASP A 273 3.48 23.68 -91.54
C ASP A 273 3.47 23.18 -90.08
N LEU A 274 4.22 22.11 -89.81
CA LEU A 274 4.21 21.40 -88.53
C LEU A 274 5.05 22.06 -87.44
N ARG A 275 5.80 23.14 -87.75
CA ARG A 275 6.74 23.77 -86.81
C ARG A 275 6.13 24.21 -85.46
N PRO A 276 4.97 24.91 -85.41
CA PRO A 276 4.35 25.30 -84.13
C PRO A 276 3.91 24.08 -83.29
N LEU A 277 3.60 22.96 -83.96
CA LEU A 277 3.20 21.71 -83.31
C LEU A 277 4.41 21.01 -82.66
N VAL A 278 5.58 21.06 -83.30
CA VAL A 278 6.84 20.56 -82.72
C VAL A 278 7.26 21.38 -81.50
N GLU A 279 7.19 22.72 -81.58
CA GLU A 279 7.48 23.62 -80.46
C GLU A 279 6.52 23.41 -79.26
N ALA A 280 5.22 23.20 -79.55
CA ALA A 280 4.25 22.82 -78.53
C ALA A 280 4.56 21.45 -77.90
N ILE A 281 4.95 20.46 -78.70
CA ILE A 281 5.36 19.13 -78.22
C ILE A 281 6.59 19.21 -77.32
N ASP A 282 7.61 19.98 -77.68
CA ASP A 282 8.82 20.12 -76.85
C ASP A 282 8.55 20.92 -75.56
N THR A 283 7.65 21.91 -75.61
CA THR A 283 7.13 22.59 -74.41
C THR A 283 6.37 21.62 -73.49
N VAL A 284 5.62 20.67 -74.05
CA VAL A 284 4.93 19.62 -73.27
C VAL A 284 5.94 18.62 -72.69
N LYS A 285 6.96 18.19 -73.43
CA LYS A 285 8.04 17.33 -72.90
C LYS A 285 8.75 17.96 -71.70
N GLN A 286 9.08 19.26 -71.78
CA GLN A 286 9.69 20.00 -70.66
C GLN A 286 8.76 20.08 -69.43
N LYS A 287 7.44 20.16 -69.63
CA LYS A 287 6.46 20.10 -68.53
C LYS A 287 6.34 18.70 -67.94
N ILE A 288 6.44 17.65 -68.76
CA ILE A 288 6.42 16.25 -68.31
C ILE A 288 7.64 15.96 -67.41
N THR A 289 8.87 16.31 -67.84
CA THR A 289 10.07 16.08 -67.02
C THR A 289 10.08 16.89 -65.71
N LEU A 290 9.48 18.10 -65.71
CA LEU A 290 9.23 18.85 -64.48
C LEU A 290 8.21 18.17 -63.55
N LEU A 291 7.14 17.58 -64.11
CA LEU A 291 6.15 16.81 -63.34
C LEU A 291 6.77 15.54 -62.74
N GLU A 292 7.54 14.78 -63.51
CA GLU A 292 8.29 13.60 -63.03
C GLU A 292 9.25 13.96 -61.89
N THR A 293 9.94 15.10 -61.99
CA THR A 293 10.82 15.59 -60.92
C THR A 293 10.04 16.00 -59.67
N ASN A 294 8.83 16.56 -59.83
CA ASN A 294 7.98 16.91 -58.69
C ASN A 294 7.34 15.67 -58.03
N ASP A 295 6.99 14.65 -58.81
CA ASP A 295 6.49 13.36 -58.32
C ASP A 295 7.54 12.66 -57.43
N GLN A 296 8.79 12.58 -57.90
CA GLN A 296 9.91 12.08 -57.10
C GLN A 296 10.10 12.85 -55.78
N ARG A 297 9.86 14.16 -55.78
CA ARG A 297 9.90 14.99 -54.55
C ARG A 297 8.71 14.74 -53.63
N LEU A 298 7.52 14.46 -54.17
CA LEU A 298 6.34 14.10 -53.39
C LEU A 298 6.56 12.77 -52.65
N VAL A 299 7.10 11.75 -53.32
CA VAL A 299 7.43 10.46 -52.69
C VAL A 299 8.40 10.62 -51.51
N VAL A 300 9.40 11.50 -51.62
CA VAL A 300 10.32 11.82 -50.50
C VAL A 300 9.57 12.53 -49.36
N LEU A 301 8.70 13.50 -49.67
CA LEU A 301 7.91 14.22 -48.66
C LEU A 301 6.87 13.33 -47.95
N GLU A 302 6.27 12.37 -48.66
CA GLU A 302 5.42 11.34 -48.05
C GLU A 302 6.23 10.44 -47.11
N GLY A 303 7.44 10.04 -47.53
CA GLY A 303 8.38 9.30 -46.68
C GLY A 303 8.74 10.04 -45.39
N GLU A 304 9.04 11.34 -45.47
CA GLU A 304 9.29 12.17 -44.29
C GLU A 304 8.02 12.39 -43.45
N THR A 305 6.84 12.54 -44.06
CA THR A 305 5.57 12.69 -43.33
C THR A 305 5.26 11.43 -42.50
N ASN A 306 5.41 10.25 -43.09
CA ASN A 306 5.24 8.97 -42.40
C ASN A 306 6.21 8.80 -41.21
N LYS A 307 7.45 9.30 -41.32
CA LYS A 307 8.40 9.33 -40.19
C LYS A 307 7.92 10.27 -39.09
N HIS A 308 7.48 11.48 -39.43
CA HIS A 308 6.96 12.43 -38.45
C HIS A 308 5.73 11.88 -37.72
N ASP A 309 4.80 11.21 -38.42
CA ASP A 309 3.65 10.55 -37.78
C ASP A 309 4.07 9.43 -36.82
N ALA A 310 5.08 8.63 -37.17
CA ALA A 310 5.65 7.64 -36.26
C ALA A 310 6.25 8.30 -34.99
N HIS A 311 7.01 9.40 -35.14
CA HIS A 311 7.54 10.17 -34.01
C HIS A 311 6.44 10.78 -33.14
N ILE A 312 5.39 11.37 -33.74
CA ILE A 312 4.24 11.94 -33.02
C ILE A 312 3.53 10.87 -32.20
N ASN A 313 3.32 9.68 -32.76
CA ASN A 313 2.69 8.57 -32.04
C ASN A 313 3.56 8.08 -30.86
N ILE A 314 4.88 8.01 -31.02
CA ILE A 314 5.81 7.68 -29.93
C ILE A 314 5.75 8.76 -28.83
N HIS A 315 5.81 10.04 -29.19
CA HIS A 315 5.72 11.14 -28.22
C HIS A 315 4.38 11.17 -27.49
N LYS A 316 3.27 10.91 -28.19
CA LYS A 316 1.93 10.81 -27.59
C LYS A 316 1.85 9.65 -26.57
N ALA A 317 2.41 8.50 -26.89
CA ALA A 317 2.51 7.37 -25.95
C ALA A 317 3.38 7.72 -24.73
N GLN A 318 4.48 8.47 -24.91
CA GLN A 318 5.32 8.91 -23.79
C GLN A 318 4.63 9.98 -22.91
N LEU A 319 3.88 10.91 -23.51
CA LEU A 319 3.08 11.88 -22.77
C LEU A 319 2.02 11.21 -21.92
N ASN A 320 1.30 10.20 -22.45
CA ASN A 320 0.33 9.43 -21.67
C ASN A 320 0.98 8.72 -20.47
N LYS A 321 2.15 8.08 -20.66
CA LYS A 321 2.92 7.46 -19.56
C LYS A 321 3.37 8.49 -18.51
N ASN A 322 3.77 9.68 -18.94
CA ASN A 322 4.15 10.76 -18.03
C ASN A 322 2.94 11.27 -17.24
N GLU A 323 1.78 11.45 -17.88
CA GLU A 323 0.51 11.85 -17.26
C GLU A 323 0.04 10.83 -16.21
N GLU A 324 0.11 9.53 -16.52
CA GLU A 324 -0.14 8.45 -15.55
C GLU A 324 0.82 8.52 -14.35
N ARG A 325 2.10 8.79 -14.60
CA ARG A 325 3.12 8.97 -13.55
C ARG A 325 2.87 10.24 -12.72
N PHE A 326 2.41 11.34 -13.30
CA PHE A 326 2.05 12.55 -12.56
C PHE A 326 0.85 12.31 -11.65
N LYS A 327 -0.23 11.69 -12.15
CA LYS A 327 -1.39 11.29 -11.33
C LYS A 327 -1.03 10.38 -10.16
N LEU A 328 -0.07 9.47 -10.37
CA LEU A 328 0.48 8.64 -9.29
C LEU A 328 1.23 9.48 -8.24
N LEU A 329 2.06 10.43 -8.66
CA LEU A 329 2.86 11.27 -7.76
C LEU A 329 2.02 12.28 -6.97
N GLU A 330 1.03 12.92 -7.61
CA GLU A 330 0.11 13.87 -6.96
C GLU A 330 -0.80 13.20 -5.94
N GLY A 331 -1.15 11.93 -6.17
CA GLY A 331 -2.04 11.16 -5.30
C GLY A 331 -1.37 10.33 -4.21
N ALA A 332 -0.04 10.20 -4.21
CA ALA A 332 0.70 9.32 -3.30
C ALA A 332 0.76 9.88 -1.86
N CYS A 333 0.12 9.18 -0.93
CA CYS A 333 0.22 9.45 0.51
C CYS A 333 1.16 8.46 1.19
N TYR A 334 1.99 8.91 2.14
CA TYR A 334 3.04 8.12 2.80
C TYR A 334 2.85 8.03 4.33
N ASN A 335 1.61 7.83 4.77
CA ASN A 335 1.23 7.84 6.19
C ASN A 335 0.07 6.86 6.50
N GLY A 336 -0.05 5.80 5.70
CA GLY A 336 -1.11 4.79 5.82
C GLY A 336 -2.52 5.27 5.50
N LYS A 337 -2.71 6.53 5.06
CA LYS A 337 -4.04 7.11 4.82
C LYS A 337 -4.24 7.47 3.35
N LEU A 338 -5.35 7.03 2.80
CA LEU A 338 -5.83 7.34 1.45
C LEU A 338 -7.15 8.09 1.56
N ILE A 339 -7.29 9.21 0.82
CA ILE A 339 -8.59 9.80 0.51
C ILE A 339 -8.78 9.67 -1.01
N TRP A 340 -9.82 8.96 -1.40
CA TRP A 340 -10.13 8.64 -2.79
C TRP A 340 -11.43 9.34 -3.21
N LYS A 341 -11.28 10.33 -4.10
CA LYS A 341 -12.39 11.05 -4.73
C LYS A 341 -12.88 10.27 -5.95
N VAL A 342 -14.10 9.76 -5.90
CA VAL A 342 -14.78 9.09 -7.02
C VAL A 342 -15.81 10.06 -7.61
N THR A 343 -15.43 10.78 -8.66
CA THR A 343 -16.34 11.62 -9.47
C THR A 343 -17.24 10.78 -10.37
N ASP A 344 -18.22 11.40 -11.02
CA ASP A 344 -19.04 10.80 -12.09
C ASP A 344 -19.73 9.49 -11.64
N TYR A 345 -20.16 9.47 -10.37
CA TYR A 345 -20.66 8.27 -9.71
C TYR A 345 -21.80 7.60 -10.50
N LYS A 346 -22.76 8.38 -11.03
CA LYS A 346 -23.88 7.83 -11.81
C LYS A 346 -23.42 7.15 -13.10
N MET A 347 -22.43 7.72 -13.78
CA MET A 347 -21.86 7.16 -15.00
C MET A 347 -21.12 5.85 -14.69
N LYS A 348 -20.19 5.89 -13.73
CA LYS A 348 -19.37 4.73 -13.36
C LYS A 348 -20.21 3.60 -12.73
N LYS A 349 -21.29 3.91 -12.01
CA LYS A 349 -22.24 2.90 -11.53
C LYS A 349 -23.00 2.25 -12.69
N ARG A 350 -23.43 3.03 -13.69
CA ARG A 350 -24.09 2.48 -14.90
C ARG A 350 -23.14 1.57 -15.68
N GLU A 351 -21.89 1.99 -15.90
CA GLU A 351 -20.89 1.12 -16.53
C GLU A 351 -20.65 -0.19 -15.78
N ALA A 352 -20.72 -0.17 -14.43
CA ALA A 352 -20.63 -1.37 -13.59
C ALA A 352 -21.93 -2.22 -13.57
N GLN A 353 -23.08 -1.64 -13.95
CA GLN A 353 -24.34 -2.36 -14.17
C GLN A 353 -24.38 -3.03 -15.53
N ASP A 354 -23.95 -2.30 -16.57
CA ASP A 354 -23.87 -2.76 -17.95
C ASP A 354 -22.70 -3.75 -18.19
N GLY A 355 -21.78 -3.86 -17.23
CA GLY A 355 -20.65 -4.79 -17.26
C GLY A 355 -19.38 -4.27 -17.94
N HIS A 356 -19.40 -3.04 -18.47
CA HIS A 356 -18.24 -2.39 -19.10
C HIS A 356 -17.08 -2.19 -18.11
N THR A 357 -17.36 -1.61 -16.94
CA THR A 357 -16.36 -1.25 -15.93
C THR A 357 -16.77 -1.80 -14.55
N VAL A 358 -16.63 -3.11 -14.35
CA VAL A 358 -17.17 -3.81 -13.16
C VAL A 358 -16.58 -3.31 -11.82
N SER A 359 -15.31 -2.89 -11.82
CA SER A 359 -14.62 -2.38 -10.62
C SER A 359 -13.62 -1.28 -10.96
N ILE A 360 -13.46 -0.33 -10.04
CA ILE A 360 -12.46 0.75 -10.12
C ILE A 360 -11.41 0.61 -9.02
N PHE A 361 -10.21 1.16 -9.26
CA PHE A 361 -9.10 1.20 -8.31
C PHE A 361 -8.77 2.65 -7.93
N SER A 362 -8.27 2.85 -6.70
CA SER A 362 -7.68 4.12 -6.27
C SER A 362 -6.27 4.29 -6.83
N GLN A 363 -5.71 5.48 -6.69
CA GLN A 363 -4.26 5.64 -6.72
C GLN A 363 -3.61 4.80 -5.60
N PRO A 364 -2.37 4.30 -5.80
CA PRO A 364 -1.56 3.74 -4.73
C PRO A 364 -1.27 4.74 -3.60
N PHE A 365 -1.17 4.21 -2.38
CA PHE A 365 -0.71 4.90 -1.18
C PHE A 365 0.21 3.96 -0.38
N TYR A 366 0.91 4.51 0.61
CA TYR A 366 1.97 3.82 1.32
C TYR A 366 1.84 3.99 2.84
N THR A 367 2.33 3.02 3.61
CA THR A 367 2.40 3.16 5.09
C THR A 367 3.42 4.21 5.50
N SER A 368 4.58 4.24 4.84
CA SER A 368 5.62 5.28 4.98
C SER A 368 6.39 5.44 3.65
N ARG A 369 7.46 6.25 3.62
CA ARG A 369 8.21 6.53 2.38
C ARG A 369 8.84 5.27 1.75
N CYS A 370 9.31 4.35 2.60
CA CYS A 370 9.90 3.06 2.23
C CYS A 370 8.99 1.87 2.62
N GLY A 371 7.72 2.14 2.93
CA GLY A 371 6.75 1.16 3.46
C GLY A 371 5.99 0.37 2.40
N TYR A 372 4.97 -0.39 2.85
CA TYR A 372 4.12 -1.19 1.96
C TYR A 372 3.40 -0.32 0.94
N ARG A 373 3.32 -0.78 -0.32
CA ARG A 373 2.52 -0.16 -1.38
C ARG A 373 1.13 -0.78 -1.40
N LEU A 374 0.08 0.05 -1.34
CA LEU A 374 -1.29 -0.37 -1.08
C LEU A 374 -2.25 0.38 -2.00
N CYS A 375 -3.43 -0.18 -2.29
CA CYS A 375 -4.53 0.56 -2.94
C CYS A 375 -5.90 0.07 -2.46
N ALA A 376 -6.95 0.79 -2.87
CA ALA A 376 -8.33 0.40 -2.67
C ALA A 376 -8.97 -0.04 -3.99
N ARG A 377 -9.91 -0.99 -3.93
CA ARG A 377 -10.73 -1.44 -5.05
C ARG A 377 -12.20 -1.35 -4.68
N ALA A 378 -13.01 -0.70 -5.50
CA ALA A 378 -14.44 -0.56 -5.28
C ALA A 378 -15.26 -1.14 -6.43
N TYR A 379 -16.38 -1.78 -6.08
CA TYR A 379 -17.40 -2.22 -7.03
C TYR A 379 -18.65 -1.39 -6.76
N LEU A 380 -18.91 -0.40 -7.61
CA LEU A 380 -20.02 0.55 -7.41
C LEU A 380 -21.39 -0.14 -7.52
N ASN A 381 -21.50 -1.17 -8.37
CA ASN A 381 -22.66 -2.05 -8.46
C ASN A 381 -22.55 -3.32 -7.59
N GLY A 382 -21.56 -3.38 -6.69
CA GLY A 382 -21.36 -4.48 -5.77
C GLY A 382 -20.76 -5.75 -6.37
N ASP A 383 -20.29 -6.60 -5.47
CA ASP A 383 -19.59 -7.85 -5.74
C ASP A 383 -19.99 -8.93 -4.71
N GLY A 384 -19.80 -10.21 -5.07
CA GLY A 384 -20.13 -11.35 -4.23
C GLY A 384 -21.54 -11.27 -3.64
N SER A 385 -21.64 -11.35 -2.31
CA SER A 385 -22.90 -11.29 -1.56
C SER A 385 -23.56 -9.90 -1.51
N GLY A 386 -22.90 -8.85 -2.02
CA GLY A 386 -23.45 -7.49 -2.15
C GLY A 386 -23.80 -7.07 -3.57
N LYS A 387 -23.59 -7.95 -4.57
CA LYS A 387 -23.82 -7.64 -5.99
C LYS A 387 -25.24 -7.11 -6.24
N GLY A 388 -25.33 -6.03 -7.02
CA GLY A 388 -26.57 -5.35 -7.40
C GLY A 388 -27.29 -4.59 -6.28
N THR A 389 -26.80 -4.61 -5.04
CA THR A 389 -27.54 -4.09 -3.88
C THR A 389 -26.71 -3.22 -2.93
N HIS A 390 -25.39 -3.41 -2.92
CA HIS A 390 -24.44 -2.67 -2.09
C HIS A 390 -23.30 -2.14 -2.96
N LEU A 391 -22.63 -1.08 -2.51
CA LEU A 391 -21.26 -0.81 -2.93
C LEU A 391 -20.34 -1.74 -2.12
N SER A 392 -19.44 -2.44 -2.81
CA SER A 392 -18.40 -3.26 -2.18
C SER A 392 -17.08 -2.51 -2.17
N LEU A 393 -16.36 -2.57 -1.05
CA LEU A 393 -15.08 -1.88 -0.88
C LEU A 393 -14.04 -2.85 -0.32
N TYR A 394 -12.89 -2.91 -1.00
CA TYR A 394 -11.80 -3.80 -0.67
C TYR A 394 -10.47 -3.05 -0.59
N PHE A 395 -9.61 -3.53 0.29
CA PHE A 395 -8.20 -3.20 0.42
C PHE A 395 -7.34 -4.17 -0.40
N VAL A 396 -6.24 -3.68 -0.96
CA VAL A 396 -5.33 -4.44 -1.80
C VAL A 396 -3.89 -4.14 -1.40
N VAL A 397 -3.13 -5.19 -1.11
CA VAL A 397 -1.67 -5.11 -1.00
C VAL A 397 -1.09 -5.21 -2.41
N MET A 398 -0.21 -4.26 -2.77
CA MET A 398 0.50 -4.22 -4.04
C MET A 398 1.97 -4.53 -3.83
N ARG A 399 2.66 -4.98 -4.89
CA ARG A 399 4.11 -5.15 -4.86
C ARG A 399 4.81 -3.80 -4.71
N GLY A 400 5.51 -3.62 -3.59
CA GLY A 400 6.33 -2.47 -3.27
C GLY A 400 7.79 -2.65 -3.69
N GLU A 401 8.50 -1.53 -3.81
CA GLU A 401 9.93 -1.52 -4.16
C GLU A 401 10.80 -2.07 -3.02
N PHE A 402 10.32 -1.94 -1.78
CA PHE A 402 11.04 -2.31 -0.55
C PHE A 402 10.53 -3.60 0.10
N ASP A 403 9.68 -4.39 -0.58
CA ASP A 403 9.05 -5.61 -0.03
C ASP A 403 10.02 -6.66 0.56
N SER A 404 11.30 -6.61 0.18
CA SER A 404 12.35 -7.46 0.76
C SER A 404 12.81 -7.05 2.16
N LEU A 405 12.56 -5.80 2.58
CA LEU A 405 12.93 -5.25 3.89
C LEU A 405 11.74 -5.25 4.87
N LEU A 406 10.52 -5.32 4.34
CA LEU A 406 9.28 -5.27 5.12
C LEU A 406 8.94 -6.63 5.75
N GLN A 407 8.27 -6.59 6.90
CA GLN A 407 7.79 -7.80 7.57
C GLN A 407 6.62 -8.44 6.80
N TRP A 408 6.55 -9.78 6.78
CA TRP A 408 5.45 -10.50 6.14
C TRP A 408 4.93 -11.66 7.00
N PRO A 409 3.65 -12.06 6.86
CA PRO A 409 2.57 -11.38 6.14
C PRO A 409 2.23 -10.01 6.76
N PHE A 410 1.54 -9.16 6.01
CA PHE A 410 1.00 -7.88 6.46
C PHE A 410 -0.04 -8.11 7.57
N ARG A 411 0.12 -7.46 8.73
CA ARG A 411 -0.64 -7.72 9.96
C ARG A 411 -1.48 -6.55 10.46
N GLN A 412 -1.43 -5.43 9.76
CA GLN A 412 -1.97 -4.18 10.26
C GLN A 412 -3.50 -4.16 10.27
N ARG A 413 -4.04 -3.32 11.16
CA ARG A 413 -5.48 -3.02 11.19
C ARG A 413 -5.79 -2.06 10.05
N VAL A 414 -6.85 -2.36 9.30
CA VAL A 414 -7.30 -1.56 8.16
C VAL A 414 -8.73 -1.10 8.41
N THR A 415 -8.95 0.20 8.25
CA THR A 415 -10.25 0.87 8.35
C THR A 415 -10.67 1.36 6.98
N LEU A 416 -11.80 0.87 6.49
CA LEU A 416 -12.46 1.31 5.27
C LEU A 416 -13.59 2.29 5.64
N MET A 417 -13.71 3.43 4.95
CA MET A 417 -14.67 4.47 5.27
C MET A 417 -15.36 5.05 4.03
N LEU A 418 -16.65 5.38 4.16
CA LEU A 418 -17.41 6.27 3.29
C LEU A 418 -17.62 7.59 4.03
N LEU A 419 -17.15 8.70 3.45
CA LEU A 419 -17.19 9.99 4.11
C LEU A 419 -18.51 10.74 3.83
N ASP A 420 -19.34 10.90 4.86
CA ASP A 420 -20.37 11.94 4.94
C ASP A 420 -19.81 13.34 4.63
N GLN A 421 -20.45 14.05 3.68
CA GLN A 421 -20.06 15.37 3.19
C GLN A 421 -20.91 16.52 3.79
N SER A 422 -21.80 16.27 4.75
CA SER A 422 -22.59 17.32 5.44
C SER A 422 -21.80 18.13 6.48
N GLY A 423 -20.57 17.71 6.80
CA GLY A 423 -19.79 18.27 7.91
C GLY A 423 -20.14 17.69 9.28
N LYS A 424 -21.22 16.90 9.41
CA LYS A 424 -21.61 16.22 10.66
C LYS A 424 -20.70 15.04 11.02
N LYS A 425 -19.86 14.58 10.08
CA LYS A 425 -18.90 13.48 10.21
C LYS A 425 -19.56 12.12 10.54
N ASN A 426 -20.80 11.91 10.09
CA ASN A 426 -21.49 10.62 10.23
C ASN A 426 -20.96 9.63 9.16
N HIS A 427 -19.68 9.29 9.24
CA HIS A 427 -19.02 8.43 8.28
C HIS A 427 -19.39 6.96 8.52
N ILE A 428 -19.69 6.20 7.46
CA ILE A 428 -19.83 4.74 7.56
C ILE A 428 -18.41 4.16 7.55
N MET A 429 -18.09 3.30 8.50
CA MET A 429 -16.75 2.69 8.60
C MET A 429 -16.82 1.22 9.00
N GLU A 430 -15.93 0.43 8.39
CA GLU A 430 -15.69 -0.98 8.70
C GLU A 430 -14.21 -1.16 9.00
N THR A 431 -13.88 -1.94 10.04
CA THR A 431 -12.50 -2.12 10.50
C THR A 431 -12.19 -3.58 10.71
N PHE A 432 -11.12 -4.08 10.10
CA PHE A 432 -10.64 -5.45 10.27
C PHE A 432 -9.14 -5.47 10.59
N LYS A 433 -8.67 -6.56 11.19
CA LYS A 433 -7.24 -6.85 11.33
C LYS A 433 -6.84 -7.82 10.22
N ALA A 434 -5.73 -7.57 9.53
CA ALA A 434 -5.24 -8.47 8.49
C ALA A 434 -4.91 -9.86 9.07
N ASP A 435 -5.50 -10.90 8.48
CA ASP A 435 -5.32 -12.30 8.89
C ASP A 435 -4.02 -12.87 8.32
N PRO A 436 -3.02 -13.26 9.14
CA PRO A 436 -1.75 -13.82 8.68
C PRO A 436 -1.88 -15.06 7.81
N SER A 437 -2.97 -15.82 7.91
CA SER A 437 -3.19 -17.04 7.13
C SER A 437 -3.67 -16.77 5.71
N SER A 438 -4.32 -15.63 5.47
CA SER A 438 -4.94 -15.27 4.20
C SER A 438 -3.90 -14.92 3.12
N SER A 439 -4.15 -15.39 1.90
CA SER A 439 -3.32 -15.08 0.72
C SER A 439 -3.32 -13.58 0.36
N SER A 440 -4.35 -12.82 0.75
CA SER A 440 -4.42 -11.37 0.53
C SER A 440 -3.27 -10.57 1.15
N PHE A 441 -2.69 -11.08 2.24
CA PHE A 441 -1.71 -10.35 3.06
C PHE A 441 -0.31 -10.97 3.04
N LYS A 442 -0.08 -12.02 2.22
CA LYS A 442 1.25 -12.56 1.96
C LYS A 442 2.09 -11.56 1.15
N ARG A 443 3.40 -11.77 1.11
CA ARG A 443 4.28 -11.00 0.22
C ARG A 443 3.79 -11.13 -1.24
N PRO A 444 3.65 -10.05 -2.01
CA PRO A 444 3.16 -10.12 -3.38
C PRO A 444 4.10 -10.86 -4.34
N ASP A 445 3.58 -11.91 -4.97
CA ASP A 445 4.24 -12.61 -6.08
C ASP A 445 3.97 -11.92 -7.44
N GLY A 446 2.82 -11.24 -7.57
CA GLY A 446 2.41 -10.44 -8.72
C GLY A 446 2.31 -8.95 -8.39
N GLU A 447 1.78 -8.13 -9.30
CA GLU A 447 1.65 -6.67 -9.06
C GLU A 447 0.66 -6.33 -7.93
N MET A 448 -0.38 -7.17 -7.73
CA MET A 448 -1.39 -7.00 -6.68
C MET A 448 -1.82 -8.37 -6.12
N ASN A 449 -2.09 -8.41 -4.82
CA ASN A 449 -2.69 -9.57 -4.16
C ASN A 449 -4.21 -9.65 -4.37
N ILE A 450 -4.80 -10.77 -3.95
CA ILE A 450 -6.26 -10.92 -3.85
C ILE A 450 -6.81 -9.88 -2.86
N ALA A 451 -7.79 -9.08 -3.31
CA ALA A 451 -8.39 -8.03 -2.51
C ALA A 451 -9.14 -8.57 -1.27
N SER A 452 -9.12 -7.84 -0.15
CA SER A 452 -9.77 -8.21 1.11
C SER A 452 -10.55 -7.04 1.71
N GLY A 453 -11.73 -7.28 2.28
CA GLY A 453 -12.63 -6.22 2.73
C GLY A 453 -14.10 -6.64 2.71
N CYS A 454 -14.98 -5.71 2.36
CA CYS A 454 -16.41 -5.79 2.66
C CYS A 454 -17.28 -5.86 1.39
N PRO A 455 -17.77 -7.05 0.99
CA PRO A 455 -18.70 -7.19 -0.14
C PRO A 455 -20.00 -6.39 0.04
N ARG A 456 -20.45 -6.20 1.30
CA ARG A 456 -21.68 -5.48 1.66
C ARG A 456 -21.40 -4.17 2.43
N PHE A 457 -20.37 -3.43 2.03
CA PHE A 457 -19.89 -2.26 2.76
C PHE A 457 -20.96 -1.18 3.00
N VAL A 458 -21.75 -0.81 1.98
CA VAL A 458 -22.90 0.09 2.16
C VAL A 458 -24.02 -0.25 1.18
N ALA A 459 -25.25 -0.35 1.65
CA ALA A 459 -26.41 -0.57 0.79
C ALA A 459 -26.66 0.63 -0.14
N HIS A 460 -27.01 0.38 -1.41
CA HIS A 460 -27.33 1.44 -2.38
C HIS A 460 -28.48 2.33 -1.87
N SER A 461 -29.49 1.74 -1.24
CA SER A 461 -30.62 2.45 -0.61
C SER A 461 -30.22 3.42 0.51
N THR A 462 -29.03 3.26 1.09
CA THR A 462 -28.46 4.18 2.09
C THR A 462 -27.53 5.19 1.42
N LEU A 463 -26.67 4.74 0.50
CA LEU A 463 -25.70 5.58 -0.21
C LEU A 463 -26.37 6.62 -1.11
N GLU A 464 -27.43 6.24 -1.83
CA GLU A 464 -28.12 7.06 -2.84
C GLU A 464 -29.38 7.76 -2.30
N ASN A 465 -29.66 7.65 -0.99
CA ASN A 465 -30.80 8.31 -0.38
C ASN A 465 -30.61 9.84 -0.42
N ALA A 466 -31.54 10.57 -1.03
CA ALA A 466 -31.47 12.03 -1.13
C ALA A 466 -31.49 12.79 0.22
N LYS A 467 -31.85 12.12 1.34
CA LYS A 467 -31.71 12.68 2.70
C LYS A 467 -30.29 12.55 3.25
N ASN A 468 -29.49 11.66 2.69
CA ASN A 468 -28.10 11.44 3.06
C ASN A 468 -27.17 12.26 2.17
N THR A 469 -25.94 12.46 2.65
CA THR A 469 -24.97 13.42 2.11
C THR A 469 -23.65 12.74 1.77
N TYR A 470 -23.70 11.44 1.46
CA TYR A 470 -22.55 10.64 1.01
C TYR A 470 -22.18 10.91 -0.45
N ILE A 471 -23.17 11.19 -1.30
CA ILE A 471 -22.99 11.66 -2.67
C ILE A 471 -23.31 13.16 -2.71
N LYS A 472 -22.39 13.97 -3.22
CA LYS A 472 -22.59 15.39 -3.48
C LYS A 472 -21.87 15.73 -4.77
N ASP A 473 -22.46 16.56 -5.64
CA ASP A 473 -21.86 16.99 -6.91
C ASP A 473 -21.36 15.79 -7.76
N ASP A 474 -22.23 14.76 -7.86
CA ASP A 474 -21.99 13.42 -8.43
C ASP A 474 -20.70 12.72 -7.97
N THR A 475 -20.20 13.09 -6.80
CA THR A 475 -18.91 12.67 -6.25
C THR A 475 -19.09 11.98 -4.89
N VAL A 476 -18.34 10.90 -4.69
CA VAL A 476 -18.22 10.15 -3.44
C VAL A 476 -16.78 10.21 -2.94
N PHE A 477 -16.59 10.31 -1.63
CA PHE A 477 -15.28 10.20 -1.00
C PHE A 477 -15.18 8.90 -0.19
N LEU A 478 -14.28 8.03 -0.62
CA LEU A 478 -13.88 6.84 0.13
C LEU A 478 -12.55 7.12 0.84
N LYS A 479 -12.34 6.53 2.00
CA LYS A 479 -11.09 6.65 2.75
C LYS A 479 -10.64 5.28 3.22
N VAL A 480 -9.34 5.04 3.14
CA VAL A 480 -8.68 3.91 3.79
C VAL A 480 -7.69 4.46 4.80
N ALA A 481 -7.66 3.89 5.99
CA ALA A 481 -6.65 4.17 7.00
C ALA A 481 -6.06 2.85 7.51
N VAL A 482 -4.75 2.73 7.38
CA VAL A 482 -3.95 1.64 7.92
C VAL A 482 -3.38 2.11 9.25
N ASP A 483 -3.51 1.26 10.26
CA ASP A 483 -2.85 1.41 11.55
C ASP A 483 -1.34 1.26 11.38
N LEU A 484 -0.57 2.21 11.93
CA LEU A 484 0.89 2.24 11.86
C LEU A 484 1.54 1.82 13.18
N THR A 485 0.74 1.35 14.14
CA THR A 485 1.25 0.75 15.39
C THR A 485 2.09 -0.48 15.06
N ASP A 486 3.18 -0.69 15.80
CA ASP A 486 4.15 -1.78 15.60
C ASP A 486 4.80 -1.83 14.18
N LEU A 487 4.81 -0.70 13.48
CA LEU A 487 5.49 -0.50 12.20
C LEU A 487 6.69 0.43 12.39
N GLU A 488 7.90 -0.12 12.34
CA GLU A 488 9.13 0.67 12.29
C GLU A 488 9.20 1.42 10.94
N ASP A 489 9.67 2.67 10.99
CA ASP A 489 9.97 3.44 9.77
C ASP A 489 11.43 3.17 9.36
N LEU A 490 11.63 2.83 8.08
CA LEU A 490 12.89 2.34 7.49
C LEU A 490 13.75 3.45 6.87
#